data_AF-T1HFT1-F1
#
_entry.id   AF-T1HFT1-F1
#
_cell.length_a   1.000
_cell.length_b   1.000
_cell.length_c   1.000
_cell.angle_alpha   90.00
_cell.angle_beta   90.00
_cell.angle_gamma   90.00
#
_symmetry.space_group_name_H-M   'P 1'
#
loop_
_entity.id
_entity.type
_entity.pdbx_description
1 polymer ?
#
loop_
_entity_poly.entity_id
_entity_poly.type
_entity_poly.pdbx_seq_one_letter_code
_entity_poly.pdbx_strand_id
1 'polypeptide(L)'
;ISDLHLSIFQDSERVTEFQEFCDLTLKIIKPLVVLATGDLTDAKQKDTIGSKQFEEEWIKYRNVLNKCDTLQNVKWLDIRGNHDNFDVPGVNSYRNFFRTYSMQGKSHLRSYIEILTQGTDKYAFIGMDACPEQGLKRPFNFVGIVQDNQLKELKDMNIKAENEANYTLWFGHYPTSCILSHKPGVRPIIGSGHHSLAYLCGHFHSMLGFVPNMYTIQQDGFLELELADWKDNRMFRLAAVDHGLFSFIDIKHRDWPIILITNPKHALYQLYDKEPIEAISESTHIRILVFSPNTILAVRIKLDDGIWETCVQSDREHVYLHEWDPQRYGPGIHHIQASISYEVGREKSVTQPFSVDGSRMKFGVVPRLLLMLNFSVSLQMLFGFATVLSVLPLCFLRFMKQKLLVSVLINGKVNSWVRRLWILANIDKIFVPIVLYPLYMAAGPWAVGELIDGYIGVIFIWGIFVNGSYVPGSFTYGYAFVQLFLFQGPLVVSTAYALDKRLQLSNNGGLINSMVKLKTFFRNLPFLILFFSQMGMAYTFWLAYGTIALVLGPIRLWPLFLTLWAWYHASRMPLRKIRIAAVPWIEVNDSTGSYNSIGAFSS
;
A
#
# COMPACT_ATOMS: atom_id res chain seq x y z
N ILE A 1 -4.37 10.24 -14.60
CA ILE A 1 -5.32 10.33 -13.46
C ILE A 1 -5.50 8.94 -12.88
N SER A 2 -5.72 8.79 -11.58
CA SER A 2 -5.81 7.48 -10.94
C SER A 2 -6.85 7.49 -9.83
N ASP A 3 -7.36 6.30 -9.49
CA ASP A 3 -8.14 6.06 -8.27
C ASP A 3 -9.31 7.04 -8.15
N LEU A 4 -10.21 7.00 -9.13
CA LEU A 4 -11.38 7.87 -9.21
C LEU A 4 -12.37 7.58 -8.08
N HIS A 5 -12.58 6.28 -7.79
CA HIS A 5 -13.56 5.78 -6.82
C HIS A 5 -14.91 6.51 -6.92
N LEU A 6 -15.45 6.59 -8.14
CA LEU A 6 -16.78 7.14 -8.33
C LEU A 6 -17.76 6.28 -7.55
N SER A 7 -18.48 6.92 -6.63
CA SER A 7 -19.35 6.22 -5.69
C SER A 7 -20.77 6.74 -5.75
N ILE A 8 -21.73 5.84 -5.53
CA ILE A 8 -23.13 6.21 -5.32
C ILE A 8 -23.46 6.45 -3.83
N PHE A 9 -22.54 6.12 -2.93
CA PHE A 9 -22.73 6.25 -1.48
C PHE A 9 -21.83 7.30 -0.83
N GLN A 10 -20.65 7.52 -1.39
CA GLN A 10 -19.62 8.40 -0.83
C GLN A 10 -19.36 9.56 -1.78
N ASP A 11 -19.20 10.77 -1.21
CA ASP A 11 -18.70 11.96 -1.89
C ASP A 11 -19.13 12.10 -3.37
N SER A 12 -20.32 12.65 -3.57
CA SER A 12 -20.84 12.91 -4.92
C SER A 12 -20.00 13.91 -5.73
N GLU A 13 -19.17 14.72 -5.07
CA GLU A 13 -18.34 15.71 -5.75
C GLU A 13 -17.27 15.06 -6.63
N ARG A 14 -16.85 13.82 -6.33
CA ARG A 14 -15.92 13.05 -7.18
C ARG A 14 -16.34 13.01 -8.64
N VAL A 15 -17.64 12.84 -8.89
CA VAL A 15 -18.21 12.74 -10.24
C VAL A 15 -18.30 14.12 -10.89
N THR A 16 -18.79 15.13 -10.17
CA THR A 16 -18.96 16.48 -10.73
C THR A 16 -17.62 17.14 -11.00
N GLU A 17 -16.64 16.95 -10.14
CA GLU A 17 -15.28 17.47 -10.35
C GLU A 17 -14.55 16.68 -11.43
N PHE A 18 -14.85 15.39 -11.62
CA PHE A 18 -14.33 14.63 -12.75
C PHE A 18 -14.90 15.15 -14.08
N GLN A 19 -16.18 15.53 -14.10
CA GLN A 19 -16.76 16.24 -15.25
C GLN A 19 -16.09 17.60 -15.47
N GLU A 20 -15.81 18.37 -14.42
CA GLU A 20 -15.09 19.64 -14.55
C GLU A 20 -13.65 19.44 -15.06
N PHE A 21 -12.96 18.37 -14.64
CA PHE A 21 -11.65 18.00 -15.20
C PHE A 21 -11.74 17.81 -16.72
N CYS A 22 -12.79 17.13 -17.19
CA CYS A 22 -13.08 16.97 -18.61
C CYS A 22 -13.37 18.32 -19.31
N ASP A 23 -14.25 19.13 -18.75
CA ASP A 23 -14.79 20.33 -19.41
C ASP A 23 -13.83 21.53 -19.39
N LEU A 24 -12.98 21.61 -18.37
CA LEU A 24 -12.03 22.70 -18.16
C LEU A 24 -10.58 22.25 -18.38
N THR A 25 -10.11 21.28 -17.59
CA THR A 25 -8.68 20.95 -17.55
C THR A 25 -8.20 20.32 -18.86
N LEU A 26 -8.90 19.31 -19.38
CA LEU A 26 -8.53 18.71 -20.66
C LEU A 26 -8.71 19.67 -21.83
N LYS A 27 -9.66 20.60 -21.75
CA LYS A 27 -9.90 21.60 -22.79
C LYS A 27 -8.79 22.65 -22.88
N ILE A 28 -8.18 23.00 -21.75
CA ILE A 28 -7.03 23.91 -21.68
C ILE A 28 -5.74 23.18 -22.08
N ILE A 29 -5.49 21.99 -21.52
CA ILE A 29 -4.22 21.28 -21.75
C ILE A 29 -4.15 20.65 -23.15
N LYS A 30 -5.29 20.15 -23.66
CA LYS A 30 -5.41 19.43 -24.94
C LYS A 30 -4.35 18.31 -25.10
N PRO A 31 -4.23 17.37 -24.13
CA PRO A 31 -3.21 16.33 -24.19
C PRO A 31 -3.48 15.34 -25.33
N LEU A 32 -2.43 14.73 -25.90
CA LEU A 32 -2.59 13.66 -26.91
C LEU A 32 -3.32 12.43 -26.33
N VAL A 33 -3.01 12.10 -25.08
CA VAL A 33 -3.47 10.89 -24.40
C VAL A 33 -3.76 11.19 -22.93
N VAL A 34 -4.76 10.52 -22.37
CA VAL A 34 -5.01 10.47 -20.93
C VAL A 34 -5.00 9.03 -20.47
N LEU A 35 -4.21 8.75 -19.45
CA LEU A 35 -4.13 7.45 -18.80
C LEU A 35 -4.99 7.48 -17.52
N ALA A 36 -5.91 6.53 -17.42
CA ALA A 36 -6.73 6.27 -16.23
C ALA A 36 -6.33 4.92 -15.62
N THR A 37 -5.55 4.96 -14.56
CA THR A 37 -4.81 3.82 -14.00
C THR A 37 -5.61 2.96 -13.01
N GLY A 38 -6.90 2.75 -13.27
CA GLY A 38 -7.75 1.86 -12.46
C GLY A 38 -8.40 2.50 -11.24
N ASP A 39 -9.19 1.68 -10.55
CA ASP A 39 -10.15 2.06 -9.51
C ASP A 39 -11.07 3.19 -9.99
N LEU A 40 -11.67 2.92 -11.15
CA LEU A 40 -12.59 3.83 -11.83
C LEU A 40 -13.89 3.99 -11.03
N THR A 41 -14.31 2.93 -10.35
CA THR A 41 -15.49 2.88 -9.47
C THR A 41 -15.09 2.52 -8.03
N ASP A 42 -15.91 2.87 -7.03
CA ASP A 42 -15.58 2.59 -5.63
C ASP A 42 -15.98 1.16 -5.21
N ALA A 43 -17.06 0.60 -5.76
CA ALA A 43 -17.49 -0.77 -5.51
C ALA A 43 -17.60 -1.17 -4.02
N LYS A 44 -17.78 -0.19 -3.12
CA LYS A 44 -18.02 -0.39 -1.69
C LYS A 44 -19.50 -0.27 -1.39
N GLN A 45 -19.95 -1.10 -0.47
CA GLN A 45 -21.28 -0.93 0.11
C GLN A 45 -21.34 0.31 1.01
N LYS A 46 -22.55 0.72 1.38
CA LYS A 46 -22.80 1.90 2.21
C LYS A 46 -22.06 1.87 3.56
N ASP A 47 -21.86 0.68 4.14
CA ASP A 47 -21.09 0.47 5.37
C ASP A 47 -19.57 0.63 5.20
N THR A 48 -19.08 0.79 3.96
CA THR A 48 -17.67 0.94 3.57
C THR A 48 -16.78 -0.28 3.83
N ILE A 49 -17.32 -1.40 4.33
CA ILE A 49 -16.59 -2.65 4.57
C ILE A 49 -16.89 -3.64 3.44
N GLY A 50 -18.16 -3.97 3.24
CA GLY A 50 -18.63 -4.83 2.16
C GLY A 50 -18.29 -4.25 0.79
N SER A 51 -18.20 -5.12 -0.21
CA SER A 51 -17.87 -4.72 -1.59
C SER A 51 -18.62 -5.55 -2.61
N LYS A 52 -19.04 -4.90 -3.69
CA LYS A 52 -19.59 -5.53 -4.91
C LYS A 52 -19.61 -4.51 -6.04
N GLN A 53 -19.80 -4.96 -7.28
CA GLN A 53 -20.02 -4.06 -8.40
C GLN A 53 -21.39 -3.37 -8.32
N PHE A 54 -21.41 -2.06 -8.57
CA PHE A 54 -22.62 -1.24 -8.71
C PHE A 54 -22.67 -0.63 -10.10
N GLU A 55 -23.63 -1.08 -10.92
CA GLU A 55 -23.77 -0.64 -12.30
C GLU A 55 -23.95 0.89 -12.44
N GLU A 56 -24.63 1.53 -11.48
CA GLU A 56 -24.83 2.98 -11.47
C GLU A 56 -23.50 3.76 -11.37
N GLU A 57 -22.49 3.25 -10.65
CA GLU A 57 -21.15 3.88 -10.59
C GLU A 57 -20.48 3.86 -11.97
N TRP A 58 -20.60 2.74 -12.67
CA TRP A 58 -20.09 2.57 -14.04
C TRP A 58 -20.85 3.43 -15.07
N ILE A 59 -22.17 3.56 -14.92
CA ILE A 59 -22.99 4.46 -15.74
C ILE A 59 -22.54 5.91 -15.52
N LYS A 60 -22.26 6.33 -14.28
CA LYS A 60 -21.72 7.67 -13.99
C LYS A 60 -20.37 7.89 -14.65
N TYR A 61 -19.44 6.93 -14.55
CA TYR A 61 -18.15 6.97 -15.24
C TYR A 61 -18.32 7.15 -16.75
N ARG A 62 -19.12 6.27 -17.39
CA ARG A 62 -19.38 6.33 -18.82
C ARG A 62 -20.03 7.64 -19.25
N ASN A 63 -20.97 8.16 -18.46
CA ASN A 63 -21.69 9.38 -18.76
C ASN A 63 -20.77 10.61 -18.75
N VAL A 64 -19.83 10.69 -17.80
CA VAL A 64 -18.84 11.78 -17.78
C VAL A 64 -18.00 11.76 -19.05
N LEU A 65 -17.46 10.58 -19.42
CA LEU A 65 -16.64 10.45 -20.62
C LEU A 65 -17.42 10.71 -21.91
N ASN A 66 -18.66 10.24 -22.03
CA ASN A 66 -19.51 10.52 -23.19
C ASN A 66 -19.82 12.01 -23.37
N LYS A 67 -19.89 12.79 -22.28
CA LYS A 67 -20.14 14.24 -22.31
C LYS A 67 -18.86 15.05 -22.51
N CYS A 68 -17.69 14.43 -22.38
CA CYS A 68 -16.42 15.10 -22.51
C CYS A 68 -16.10 15.33 -24.00
N ASP A 69 -16.47 16.50 -24.52
CA ASP A 69 -16.25 16.86 -25.93
C ASP A 69 -14.78 16.77 -26.35
N THR A 70 -13.84 16.96 -25.41
CA THR A 70 -12.40 16.88 -25.70
C THR A 70 -11.94 15.48 -26.08
N LEU A 71 -12.66 14.42 -25.69
CA LEU A 71 -12.32 13.03 -26.06
C LEU A 71 -12.49 12.72 -27.55
N GLN A 72 -13.06 13.64 -28.33
CA GLN A 72 -13.03 13.54 -29.80
C GLN A 72 -11.60 13.59 -30.36
N ASN A 73 -10.69 14.30 -29.67
CA ASN A 73 -9.32 14.52 -30.11
C ASN A 73 -8.27 13.96 -29.13
N VAL A 74 -8.69 13.42 -27.99
CA VAL A 74 -7.83 12.90 -26.94
C VAL A 74 -8.05 11.40 -26.79
N LYS A 75 -6.98 10.60 -26.84
CA LYS A 75 -7.08 9.15 -26.59
C LYS A 75 -7.20 8.88 -25.10
N TRP A 76 -8.35 8.35 -24.66
CA TRP A 76 -8.57 7.91 -23.28
C TRP A 76 -8.23 6.42 -23.12
N LEU A 77 -7.17 6.11 -22.37
CA LEU A 77 -6.71 4.74 -22.11
C LEU A 77 -6.98 4.38 -20.64
N ASP A 78 -7.98 3.54 -20.40
CA ASP A 78 -8.34 3.05 -19.08
C ASP A 78 -8.00 1.57 -18.87
N ILE A 79 -7.59 1.25 -17.64
CA ILE A 79 -7.28 -0.11 -17.17
C ILE A 79 -8.07 -0.35 -15.88
N ARG A 80 -8.22 -1.61 -15.46
CA ARG A 80 -8.92 -1.98 -14.22
C ARG A 80 -8.01 -1.84 -13.00
N GLY A 81 -8.60 -1.44 -11.87
CA GLY A 81 -8.04 -1.62 -10.53
C GLY A 81 -8.77 -2.69 -9.71
N ASN A 82 -8.37 -2.87 -8.45
CA ASN A 82 -9.01 -3.90 -7.60
C ASN A 82 -10.48 -3.60 -7.31
N HIS A 83 -10.87 -2.33 -7.19
CA HIS A 83 -12.26 -1.95 -6.95
C HIS A 83 -13.14 -2.28 -8.17
N ASP A 84 -12.59 -2.12 -9.37
CA ASP A 84 -13.26 -2.51 -10.61
C ASP A 84 -13.39 -4.04 -10.76
N ASN A 85 -12.70 -4.80 -9.89
CA ASN A 85 -12.69 -6.26 -9.86
C ASN A 85 -13.27 -6.83 -8.56
N PHE A 86 -13.93 -6.05 -7.69
CA PHE A 86 -14.58 -6.61 -6.50
C PHE A 86 -15.86 -7.36 -6.87
N ASP A 87 -16.01 -8.59 -6.37
CA ASP A 87 -17.17 -9.44 -6.62
C ASP A 87 -17.40 -9.79 -8.11
N VAL A 88 -16.31 -9.97 -8.86
CA VAL A 88 -16.34 -10.31 -10.29
C VAL A 88 -15.88 -11.76 -10.50
N PRO A 89 -16.76 -12.70 -10.89
CA PRO A 89 -16.42 -14.14 -11.03
C PRO A 89 -15.48 -14.52 -12.18
N GLY A 90 -14.96 -13.56 -12.93
CA GLY A 90 -14.20 -13.83 -14.15
C GLY A 90 -14.24 -12.68 -15.12
N VAL A 91 -13.21 -12.59 -15.97
CA VAL A 91 -13.07 -11.50 -16.94
C VAL A 91 -14.22 -11.47 -17.97
N ASN A 92 -14.77 -12.63 -18.30
CA ASN A 92 -15.88 -12.76 -19.26
C ASN A 92 -17.27 -12.64 -18.62
N SER A 93 -17.35 -12.45 -17.30
CA SER A 93 -18.61 -12.37 -16.57
C SER A 93 -19.42 -11.14 -16.98
N TYR A 94 -20.76 -11.26 -16.97
CA TYR A 94 -21.65 -10.10 -17.15
C TYR A 94 -21.53 -9.08 -16.00
N ARG A 95 -21.00 -9.51 -14.84
CA ARG A 95 -20.66 -8.63 -13.70
C ARG A 95 -19.36 -7.85 -13.89
N ASN A 96 -18.56 -8.16 -14.91
CA ASN A 96 -17.39 -7.36 -15.25
C ASN A 96 -17.83 -6.11 -16.03
N PHE A 97 -18.29 -5.08 -15.31
CA PHE A 97 -18.82 -3.87 -15.92
C PHE A 97 -17.77 -3.02 -16.65
N PHE A 98 -16.48 -3.21 -16.38
CA PHE A 98 -15.41 -2.63 -17.20
C PHE A 98 -15.59 -2.96 -18.68
N ARG A 99 -15.96 -4.20 -19.02
CA ARG A 99 -16.19 -4.63 -20.41
C ARG A 99 -17.26 -3.80 -21.13
N THR A 100 -18.25 -3.32 -20.40
CA THR A 100 -19.43 -2.66 -20.97
C THR A 100 -19.29 -1.14 -20.95
N TYR A 101 -18.79 -0.58 -19.86
CA TYR A 101 -18.85 0.84 -19.54
C TYR A 101 -17.53 1.60 -19.70
N SER A 102 -16.39 0.92 -19.67
CA SER A 102 -15.10 1.59 -19.89
C SER A 102 -14.87 1.97 -21.36
N MET A 103 -13.82 2.74 -21.63
CA MET A 103 -13.45 3.10 -23.00
C MET A 103 -12.76 1.95 -23.71
N GLN A 104 -11.85 1.25 -23.02
CA GLN A 104 -11.01 0.21 -23.61
C GLN A 104 -11.57 -1.20 -23.43
N GLY A 105 -12.39 -1.44 -22.40
CA GLY A 105 -12.89 -2.77 -22.02
C GLY A 105 -13.73 -3.50 -23.07
N LYS A 106 -14.30 -2.79 -24.06
CA LYS A 106 -15.01 -3.44 -25.17
C LYS A 106 -14.06 -4.18 -26.12
N SER A 107 -12.89 -3.61 -26.35
CA SER A 107 -11.86 -4.15 -27.26
C SER A 107 -10.77 -4.92 -26.51
N HIS A 108 -10.54 -4.56 -25.25
CA HIS A 108 -9.42 -5.02 -24.44
C HIS A 108 -9.90 -5.42 -23.05
N LEU A 109 -10.16 -6.71 -22.85
CA LEU A 109 -10.59 -7.25 -21.56
C LEU A 109 -9.48 -7.33 -20.51
N ARG A 110 -8.23 -7.34 -20.98
CA ARG A 110 -6.98 -7.52 -20.22
C ARG A 110 -5.96 -6.49 -20.73
N SER A 111 -4.69 -6.72 -20.44
CA SER A 111 -3.58 -5.90 -20.90
C SER A 111 -3.61 -5.66 -22.42
N TYR A 112 -3.16 -4.48 -22.84
CA TYR A 112 -3.17 -4.08 -24.25
C TYR A 112 -2.08 -3.04 -24.54
N ILE A 113 -1.82 -2.82 -25.83
CA ILE A 113 -0.88 -1.81 -26.33
C ILE A 113 -1.58 -0.88 -27.32
N GLU A 114 -1.38 0.42 -27.15
CA GLU A 114 -1.76 1.46 -28.12
C GLU A 114 -0.48 2.16 -28.61
N ILE A 115 -0.32 2.34 -29.92
CA ILE A 115 0.80 3.09 -30.50
C ILE A 115 0.27 4.33 -31.19
N LEU A 116 0.73 5.50 -30.73
CA LEU A 116 0.34 6.81 -31.25
C LEU A 116 1.52 7.46 -31.97
N THR A 117 1.24 8.19 -33.05
CA THR A 117 2.26 8.95 -33.79
C THR A 117 2.06 10.43 -33.55
N GLN A 118 3.12 11.16 -33.19
CA GLN A 118 3.12 12.61 -33.02
C GLN A 118 4.34 13.20 -33.72
N GLY A 119 4.11 13.92 -34.82
CA GLY A 119 5.20 14.36 -35.70
C GLY A 119 5.92 13.16 -36.31
N THR A 120 7.23 13.06 -36.11
CA THR A 120 8.05 11.93 -36.58
C THR A 120 8.15 10.79 -35.57
N ASP A 121 7.77 11.03 -34.31
CA ASP A 121 7.97 10.09 -33.22
C ASP A 121 6.73 9.23 -32.98
N LYS A 122 6.97 7.99 -32.57
CA LYS A 122 5.95 7.03 -32.17
C LYS A 122 6.08 6.69 -30.69
N TYR A 123 4.93 6.62 -30.03
CA TYR A 123 4.82 6.40 -28.59
C TYR A 123 3.95 5.17 -28.35
N ALA A 124 4.50 4.16 -27.69
CA ALA A 124 3.77 2.99 -27.24
C ALA A 124 3.27 3.19 -25.80
N PHE A 125 2.00 2.89 -25.59
CA PHE A 125 1.35 2.88 -24.29
C PHE A 125 0.90 1.45 -23.98
N ILE A 126 1.57 0.80 -23.02
CA ILE A 126 1.24 -0.56 -22.61
C ILE A 126 0.47 -0.53 -21.30
N GLY A 127 -0.81 -0.89 -21.37
CA GLY A 127 -1.68 -1.07 -20.21
C GLY A 127 -1.51 -2.47 -19.63
N MET A 128 -1.04 -2.57 -18.38
CA MET A 128 -0.89 -3.83 -17.65
C MET A 128 -2.06 -4.04 -16.70
N ASP A 129 -2.92 -4.99 -17.03
CA ASP A 129 -3.97 -5.46 -16.13
C ASP A 129 -3.44 -6.59 -15.23
N ALA A 130 -3.22 -6.26 -13.95
CA ALA A 130 -2.85 -7.23 -12.92
C ALA A 130 -4.03 -7.62 -12.01
N CYS A 131 -5.28 -7.37 -12.40
CA CYS A 131 -6.43 -7.84 -11.62
C CYS A 131 -6.51 -9.37 -11.67
N PRO A 132 -6.73 -10.05 -10.52
CA PRO A 132 -6.95 -11.50 -10.50
C PRO A 132 -8.09 -11.92 -11.41
N GLU A 133 -8.03 -13.14 -11.96
CA GLU A 133 -9.14 -13.72 -12.72
C GLU A 133 -10.43 -13.77 -11.89
N GLN A 134 -10.31 -14.19 -10.63
CA GLN A 134 -11.40 -14.17 -9.67
C GLN A 134 -11.32 -12.94 -8.78
N GLY A 135 -12.28 -12.04 -8.97
CA GLY A 135 -12.46 -10.81 -8.23
C GLY A 135 -13.11 -11.04 -6.87
N LEU A 136 -12.31 -11.33 -5.84
CA LEU A 136 -12.81 -11.52 -4.48
C LEU A 136 -13.43 -10.24 -3.91
N LYS A 137 -14.36 -10.38 -2.96
CA LYS A 137 -14.76 -9.28 -2.08
C LYS A 137 -13.58 -8.85 -1.20
N ARG A 138 -13.66 -7.63 -0.66
CA ARG A 138 -12.69 -7.11 0.32
C ARG A 138 -12.59 -8.00 1.56
N PRO A 139 -11.41 -8.09 2.20
CA PRO A 139 -10.19 -7.33 1.91
C PRO A 139 -9.16 -8.08 1.07
N PHE A 140 -9.44 -9.32 0.62
CA PHE A 140 -8.39 -10.19 0.05
C PHE A 140 -8.06 -9.90 -1.43
N ASN A 141 -8.76 -8.98 -2.08
CA ASN A 141 -8.49 -8.55 -3.45
C ASN A 141 -7.67 -7.24 -3.46
N PHE A 142 -6.55 -7.18 -2.72
CA PHE A 142 -5.70 -5.98 -2.63
C PHE A 142 -4.41 -6.08 -3.46
N VAL A 143 -3.95 -7.29 -3.77
CA VAL A 143 -2.66 -7.52 -4.45
C VAL A 143 -2.92 -7.99 -5.87
N GLY A 144 -2.24 -7.37 -6.83
CA GLY A 144 -2.32 -7.74 -8.24
C GLY A 144 -1.66 -9.09 -8.51
N ILE A 145 -2.10 -9.79 -9.56
CA ILE A 145 -1.60 -11.09 -9.99
C ILE A 145 -1.42 -11.06 -11.50
N VAL A 146 -0.20 -11.37 -11.96
CA VAL A 146 0.13 -11.60 -13.37
C VAL A 146 0.62 -13.03 -13.52
N GLN A 147 -0.18 -13.85 -14.20
CA GLN A 147 0.10 -15.26 -14.49
C GLN A 147 1.11 -15.40 -15.63
N ASP A 148 1.66 -16.61 -15.82
CA ASP A 148 2.73 -16.85 -16.80
C ASP A 148 2.32 -16.58 -18.25
N ASN A 149 1.07 -16.90 -18.61
CA ASN A 149 0.52 -16.55 -19.91
C ASN A 149 0.42 -15.02 -20.09
N GLN A 150 -0.02 -14.30 -19.06
CA GLN A 150 -0.09 -12.83 -19.08
C GLN A 150 1.31 -12.19 -19.12
N LEU A 151 2.29 -12.76 -18.41
CA LEU A 151 3.69 -12.33 -18.50
C LEU A 151 4.23 -12.49 -19.93
N LYS A 152 3.89 -13.60 -20.60
CA LYS A 152 4.26 -13.81 -22.00
C LYS A 152 3.61 -12.76 -22.91
N GLU A 153 2.32 -12.48 -22.73
CA GLU A 153 1.62 -11.43 -23.50
C GLU A 153 2.25 -10.05 -23.29
N LEU A 154 2.61 -9.68 -22.05
CA LEU A 154 3.31 -8.43 -21.74
C LEU A 154 4.68 -8.36 -22.41
N LYS A 155 5.41 -9.49 -22.44
CA LYS A 155 6.68 -9.58 -23.15
C LYS A 155 6.51 -9.38 -24.66
N ASP A 156 5.50 -10.02 -25.25
CA ASP A 156 5.21 -9.88 -26.68
C ASP A 156 4.80 -8.44 -27.04
N MET A 157 4.02 -7.77 -26.18
CA MET A 157 3.71 -6.35 -26.32
C MET A 157 4.94 -5.45 -26.19
N ASN A 158 5.87 -5.76 -25.27
CA ASN A 158 7.12 -5.01 -25.15
C ASN A 158 7.98 -5.15 -26.40
N ILE A 159 8.12 -6.36 -26.94
CA ILE A 159 8.84 -6.61 -28.20
C ILE A 159 8.22 -5.82 -29.34
N LYS A 160 6.88 -5.78 -29.42
CA LYS A 160 6.19 -4.96 -30.42
C LYS A 160 6.51 -3.48 -30.25
N ALA A 161 6.45 -2.95 -29.02
CA ALA A 161 6.75 -1.56 -28.74
C ALA A 161 8.18 -1.18 -29.15
N GLU A 162 9.17 -2.02 -28.83
CA GLU A 162 10.58 -1.79 -29.19
C GLU A 162 10.80 -1.78 -30.71
N ASN A 163 10.01 -2.54 -31.47
CA ASN A 163 10.12 -2.58 -32.93
C ASN A 163 9.39 -1.42 -33.63
N GLU A 164 8.34 -0.88 -33.01
CA GLU A 164 7.39 0.02 -33.68
C GLU A 164 7.34 1.43 -33.10
N ALA A 165 7.89 1.68 -31.91
CA ALA A 165 7.83 2.96 -31.21
C ALA A 165 9.22 3.47 -30.78
N ASN A 166 9.36 4.79 -30.72
CA ASN A 166 10.56 5.46 -30.22
C ASN A 166 10.59 5.50 -28.70
N TYR A 167 9.44 5.54 -28.04
CA TYR A 167 9.32 5.62 -26.59
C TYR A 167 8.17 4.75 -26.09
N THR A 168 8.37 4.10 -24.94
CA THR A 168 7.37 3.22 -24.32
C THR A 168 7.03 3.71 -22.92
N LEU A 169 5.74 3.97 -22.69
CA LEU A 169 5.16 4.29 -21.40
C LEU A 169 4.24 3.14 -20.97
N TRP A 170 4.53 2.57 -19.82
CA TRP A 170 3.68 1.57 -19.20
C TRP A 170 2.74 2.22 -18.23
N PHE A 171 1.56 1.64 -18.06
CA PHE A 171 0.63 2.04 -17.01
C PHE A 171 -0.19 0.87 -16.51
N GLY A 172 -0.66 0.97 -15.29
CA GLY A 172 -1.46 -0.07 -14.64
C GLY A 172 -1.90 0.41 -13.28
N HIS A 173 -2.67 -0.39 -12.57
CA HIS A 173 -3.19 0.04 -11.28
C HIS A 173 -2.21 -0.15 -10.13
N TYR A 174 -1.72 -1.38 -9.96
CA TYR A 174 -0.90 -1.76 -8.83
C TYR A 174 0.56 -1.32 -9.03
N PRO A 175 1.20 -0.69 -8.03
CA PRO A 175 2.65 -0.60 -7.98
C PRO A 175 3.30 -1.97 -8.16
N THR A 176 4.46 -2.04 -8.81
CA THR A 176 5.11 -3.32 -9.12
C THR A 176 5.51 -4.10 -7.87
N SER A 177 5.68 -3.41 -6.74
CA SER A 177 5.86 -4.03 -5.41
C SER A 177 4.65 -4.82 -4.92
N CYS A 178 3.45 -4.44 -5.38
CA CYS A 178 2.16 -5.03 -5.03
C CYS A 178 1.61 -5.95 -6.14
N ILE A 179 2.49 -6.53 -6.96
CA ILE A 179 2.14 -7.51 -7.99
C ILE A 179 2.81 -8.85 -7.70
N LEU A 180 2.01 -9.90 -7.63
CA LEU A 180 2.48 -11.28 -7.64
C LEU A 180 2.67 -11.76 -9.08
N SER A 181 3.88 -12.22 -9.38
CA SER A 181 4.25 -12.83 -10.66
C SER A 181 5.37 -13.84 -10.44
N HIS A 182 5.45 -14.88 -11.27
CA HIS A 182 6.60 -15.78 -11.23
C HIS A 182 7.86 -15.05 -11.69
N LYS A 183 9.01 -15.46 -11.14
CA LYS A 183 10.30 -14.87 -11.51
C LYS A 183 10.57 -15.09 -13.00
N PRO A 184 11.13 -14.09 -13.72
CA PRO A 184 11.80 -12.89 -13.19
C PRO A 184 10.86 -11.75 -12.77
N GLY A 185 9.56 -11.86 -13.06
CA GLY A 185 8.53 -10.89 -12.67
C GLY A 185 8.31 -9.78 -13.71
N VAL A 186 7.48 -8.79 -13.37
CA VAL A 186 7.07 -7.71 -14.29
C VAL A 186 8.15 -6.65 -14.51
N ARG A 187 8.96 -6.32 -13.50
CA ARG A 187 9.95 -5.22 -13.59
C ARG A 187 11.02 -5.45 -14.67
N PRO A 188 11.59 -6.67 -14.81
CA PRO A 188 12.56 -6.93 -15.88
C PRO A 188 11.93 -6.86 -17.28
N ILE A 189 10.64 -7.15 -17.43
CA ILE A 189 9.94 -7.00 -18.72
C ILE A 189 9.77 -5.52 -19.07
N ILE A 190 9.38 -4.69 -18.09
CA ILE A 190 9.26 -3.24 -18.29
C ILE A 190 10.63 -2.66 -18.63
N GLY A 191 11.64 -2.95 -17.81
CA GLY A 191 12.98 -2.38 -17.96
C GLY A 191 13.80 -2.91 -19.13
N SER A 192 13.44 -4.04 -19.75
CA SER A 192 14.19 -4.57 -20.90
C SER A 192 14.05 -3.75 -22.18
N GLY A 193 13.05 -2.88 -22.28
CA GLY A 193 12.90 -1.98 -23.42
C GLY A 193 13.92 -0.85 -23.37
N HIS A 194 14.70 -0.63 -24.43
CA HIS A 194 15.71 0.41 -24.50
C HIS A 194 15.10 1.81 -24.33
N HIS A 195 13.86 1.98 -24.77
CA HIS A 195 13.14 3.25 -24.68
C HIS A 195 11.95 3.20 -23.71
N SER A 196 11.97 2.29 -22.73
CA SER A 196 10.94 2.22 -21.69
C SER A 196 11.16 3.26 -20.59
N LEU A 197 10.40 4.36 -20.65
CA LEU A 197 10.64 5.53 -19.81
C LEU A 197 10.05 5.38 -18.41
N ALA A 198 8.77 5.02 -18.31
CA ALA A 198 8.06 5.02 -17.04
C ALA A 198 6.97 3.94 -16.95
N TYR A 199 6.69 3.53 -15.71
CA TYR A 199 5.50 2.84 -15.27
C TYR A 199 4.65 3.78 -14.40
N LEU A 200 3.46 4.12 -14.89
CA LEU A 200 2.53 5.05 -14.26
C LEU A 200 1.43 4.25 -13.55
N CYS A 201 1.27 4.44 -12.24
CA CYS A 201 0.34 3.65 -11.43
C CYS A 201 -0.36 4.46 -10.32
N GLY A 202 -1.20 3.78 -9.53
CA GLY A 202 -2.00 4.35 -8.43
C GLY A 202 -2.05 3.42 -7.22
N HIS A 203 -3.26 3.14 -6.73
CA HIS A 203 -3.60 2.10 -5.74
C HIS A 203 -3.20 2.37 -4.28
N PHE A 204 -2.07 3.05 -4.02
CA PHE A 204 -1.62 3.32 -2.64
C PHE A 204 -2.13 4.65 -2.08
N HIS A 205 -2.69 5.54 -2.91
CA HIS A 205 -3.29 6.81 -2.48
C HIS A 205 -2.31 7.66 -1.66
N SER A 206 -1.04 7.75 -2.06
CA SER A 206 0.01 8.43 -1.26
C SER A 206 0.15 7.92 0.19
N MET A 207 -0.29 6.69 0.47
CA MET A 207 -0.44 6.12 1.82
C MET A 207 -1.24 7.07 2.73
N LEU A 208 -2.44 7.48 2.32
CA LEU A 208 -3.28 8.46 3.04
C LEU A 208 -2.58 9.81 3.27
N GLY A 209 -1.77 10.25 2.30
CA GLY A 209 -1.03 11.52 2.36
C GLY A 209 0.28 11.46 3.15
N PHE A 210 0.65 10.32 3.76
CA PHE A 210 1.92 10.19 4.48
C PHE A 210 3.15 10.12 3.56
N VAL A 211 2.95 9.80 2.28
CA VAL A 211 4.01 9.69 1.27
C VAL A 211 3.54 10.37 -0.03
N PRO A 212 3.52 11.71 -0.13
CA PRO A 212 2.96 12.44 -1.27
C PRO A 212 3.72 12.26 -2.59
N ASN A 213 5.02 11.96 -2.54
CA ASN A 213 5.88 11.78 -3.72
C ASN A 213 6.33 10.31 -3.84
N MET A 214 5.41 9.40 -4.20
CA MET A 214 5.72 7.98 -4.37
C MET A 214 6.33 7.70 -5.74
N TYR A 215 7.60 8.08 -5.87
CA TYR A 215 8.40 7.91 -7.08
C TYR A 215 9.69 7.16 -6.77
N THR A 216 10.17 6.39 -7.73
CA THR A 216 11.53 5.84 -7.73
C THR A 216 11.99 5.58 -9.16
N ILE A 217 13.30 5.44 -9.35
CA ILE A 217 13.85 4.69 -10.48
C ILE A 217 14.03 3.25 -10.02
N GLN A 218 13.45 2.29 -10.75
CA GLN A 218 13.61 0.86 -10.47
C GLN A 218 15.01 0.38 -10.83
N GLN A 219 15.42 -0.76 -10.27
CA GLN A 219 16.74 -1.35 -10.60
C GLN A 219 16.86 -1.69 -12.09
N ASP A 220 15.75 -2.00 -12.74
CA ASP A 220 15.66 -2.26 -14.18
C ASP A 220 15.63 -0.97 -15.04
N GLY A 221 15.87 0.21 -14.43
CA GLY A 221 16.20 1.44 -15.14
C GLY A 221 15.03 2.29 -15.65
N PHE A 222 13.80 2.05 -15.22
CA PHE A 222 12.62 2.87 -15.56
C PHE A 222 12.10 3.66 -14.35
N LEU A 223 11.38 4.76 -14.59
CA LEU A 223 10.68 5.50 -13.55
C LEU A 223 9.41 4.76 -13.13
N GLU A 224 9.25 4.42 -11.86
CA GLU A 224 7.96 4.00 -11.31
C GLU A 224 7.35 5.15 -10.53
N LEU A 225 6.19 5.60 -10.99
CA LEU A 225 5.57 6.82 -10.51
C LEU A 225 4.12 6.56 -10.11
N GLU A 226 3.91 6.27 -8.83
CA GLU A 226 2.57 6.24 -8.26
C GLU A 226 2.02 7.66 -8.18
N LEU A 227 0.76 7.82 -8.55
CA LEU A 227 0.04 9.09 -8.50
C LEU A 227 -0.94 9.06 -7.33
N ALA A 228 -0.89 10.11 -6.50
CA ALA A 228 -1.91 10.34 -5.48
C ALA A 228 -3.32 10.37 -6.10
N ASP A 229 -4.30 9.94 -5.33
CA ASP A 229 -5.62 9.62 -5.85
C ASP A 229 -6.49 10.81 -6.20
N TRP A 230 -7.43 10.58 -7.09
CA TRP A 230 -8.54 11.49 -7.31
C TRP A 230 -9.52 11.47 -6.14
N LYS A 231 -9.81 10.27 -5.59
CA LYS A 231 -10.83 9.99 -4.56
C LYS A 231 -10.91 10.97 -3.38
N ASP A 232 -9.78 11.32 -2.79
CA ASP A 232 -9.66 12.19 -1.61
C ASP A 232 -8.81 13.43 -1.92
N ASN A 233 -7.78 13.30 -2.77
CA ASN A 233 -6.82 14.38 -3.02
C ASN A 233 -7.09 15.18 -4.29
N ARG A 234 -7.94 14.68 -5.21
CA ARG A 234 -8.23 15.27 -6.53
C ARG A 234 -6.96 15.56 -7.32
N MET A 235 -6.01 14.63 -7.29
CA MET A 235 -4.73 14.79 -7.96
C MET A 235 -4.77 14.23 -9.39
N PHE A 236 -4.08 14.89 -10.30
CA PHE A 236 -3.76 14.37 -11.63
C PHE A 236 -2.31 14.68 -11.98
N ARG A 237 -1.75 13.94 -12.93
CA ARG A 237 -0.38 14.17 -13.45
C ARG A 237 -0.45 14.74 -14.85
N LEU A 238 0.31 15.81 -15.08
CA LEU A 238 0.70 16.25 -16.41
C LEU A 238 2.09 15.68 -16.71
N ALA A 239 2.26 15.08 -17.87
CA ALA A 239 3.56 14.58 -18.34
C ALA A 239 3.80 15.00 -19.80
N ALA A 240 5.06 15.21 -20.15
CA ALA A 240 5.50 15.59 -21.48
C ALA A 240 6.81 14.89 -21.84
N VAL A 241 6.94 14.50 -23.10
CA VAL A 241 8.22 14.07 -23.68
C VAL A 241 8.71 15.20 -24.58
N ASP A 242 9.85 15.78 -24.24
CA ASP A 242 10.46 16.91 -24.93
C ASP A 242 11.83 16.49 -25.48
N HIS A 243 11.91 16.27 -26.79
CA HIS A 243 13.11 15.72 -27.45
C HIS A 243 13.64 14.45 -26.78
N GLY A 244 12.72 13.55 -26.38
CA GLY A 244 13.03 12.30 -25.69
C GLY A 244 13.19 12.39 -24.17
N LEU A 245 13.17 13.60 -23.59
CA LEU A 245 13.21 13.79 -22.14
C LEU A 245 11.80 13.76 -21.54
N PHE A 246 11.50 12.77 -20.69
CA PHE A 246 10.23 12.63 -19.99
C PHE A 246 10.17 13.46 -18.71
N SER A 247 9.36 14.50 -18.69
CA SER A 247 9.14 15.37 -17.53
C SER A 247 7.69 15.30 -17.08
N PHE A 248 7.43 15.46 -15.78
CA PHE A 248 6.08 15.41 -15.24
C PHE A 248 5.92 16.28 -13.99
N ILE A 249 4.67 16.59 -13.66
CA ILE A 249 4.27 17.26 -12.42
C ILE A 249 2.89 16.75 -11.96
N ASP A 250 2.74 16.59 -10.65
CA ASP A 250 1.47 16.24 -10.02
C ASP A 250 0.75 17.51 -9.57
N ILE A 251 -0.52 17.63 -9.94
CA ILE A 251 -1.30 18.85 -9.84
C ILE A 251 -2.60 18.52 -9.11
N LYS A 252 -2.96 19.38 -8.15
CA LYS A 252 -4.27 19.32 -7.52
C LYS A 252 -5.31 19.94 -8.46
N HIS A 253 -6.47 19.31 -8.59
CA HIS A 253 -7.58 19.86 -9.37
C HIS A 253 -7.87 21.31 -8.96
N ARG A 254 -8.15 22.16 -9.96
CA ARG A 254 -8.30 23.63 -9.86
C ARG A 254 -7.06 24.43 -9.46
N ASP A 255 -5.89 23.81 -9.29
CA ASP A 255 -4.65 24.54 -9.00
C ASP A 255 -4.02 25.11 -10.28
N TRP A 256 -4.42 26.34 -10.62
CA TRP A 256 -3.98 27.08 -11.81
C TRP A 256 -3.10 28.30 -11.45
N PRO A 257 -2.20 28.74 -12.34
CA PRO A 257 -1.78 28.09 -13.59
C PRO A 257 -0.93 26.83 -13.36
N ILE A 258 -0.71 26.04 -14.41
CA ILE A 258 0.17 24.85 -14.39
C ILE A 258 1.50 25.21 -15.06
N ILE A 259 2.61 24.85 -14.42
CA ILE A 259 3.98 25.10 -14.90
C ILE A 259 4.73 23.77 -14.94
N LEU A 260 5.22 23.37 -16.11
CA LEU A 260 6.09 22.22 -16.27
C LEU A 260 7.34 22.61 -17.03
N ILE A 261 8.49 22.61 -16.35
CA ILE A 261 9.80 22.86 -16.96
C ILE A 261 10.28 21.53 -17.56
N THR A 262 10.34 21.46 -18.88
CA THR A 262 10.73 20.25 -19.62
C THR A 262 12.22 20.24 -19.96
N ASN A 263 12.82 21.42 -20.16
CA ASN A 263 14.25 21.58 -20.34
C ASN A 263 14.75 22.82 -19.57
N PRO A 264 15.74 22.68 -18.67
CA PRO A 264 16.39 21.43 -18.27
C PRO A 264 15.47 20.53 -17.42
N LYS A 265 15.49 19.23 -17.70
CA LYS A 265 14.70 18.22 -16.97
C LYS A 265 15.13 18.13 -15.50
N HIS A 266 14.17 17.82 -14.62
CA HIS A 266 14.39 17.63 -13.20
C HIS A 266 15.48 16.56 -12.91
N ALA A 267 16.52 16.92 -12.16
CA ALA A 267 17.71 16.08 -11.95
C ALA A 267 17.41 14.72 -11.27
N LEU A 268 16.40 14.66 -10.40
CA LEU A 268 15.97 13.42 -9.75
C LEU A 268 15.43 12.34 -10.71
N TYR A 269 14.94 12.72 -11.90
CA TYR A 269 14.19 11.83 -12.79
C TYR A 269 14.95 11.46 -14.08
N GLN A 270 16.23 11.83 -14.19
CA GLN A 270 17.05 11.56 -15.39
C GLN A 270 17.32 10.06 -15.55
N LEU A 271 17.01 9.50 -16.73
CA LEU A 271 17.24 8.10 -17.09
C LEU A 271 18.41 7.98 -18.08
N TYR A 272 19.64 8.01 -17.57
CA TYR A 272 20.86 8.03 -18.40
C TYR A 272 20.94 6.94 -19.48
N ASP A 273 20.41 5.74 -19.21
CA ASP A 273 20.49 4.62 -20.15
C ASP A 273 19.29 4.55 -21.13
N LYS A 274 18.29 5.42 -20.96
CA LYS A 274 17.01 5.36 -21.68
C LYS A 274 16.53 6.70 -22.27
N GLU A 275 17.21 7.79 -21.92
CA GLU A 275 16.91 9.14 -22.38
C GLU A 275 18.19 9.81 -22.92
N PRO A 276 18.07 10.72 -23.90
CA PRO A 276 19.21 11.48 -24.41
C PRO A 276 19.56 12.64 -23.45
N ILE A 277 20.12 12.33 -22.28
CA ILE A 277 20.40 13.33 -21.23
C ILE A 277 21.41 14.40 -21.70
N GLU A 278 22.32 14.03 -22.61
CA GLU A 278 23.29 14.93 -23.22
C GLU A 278 22.62 16.10 -23.95
N ALA A 279 21.39 15.90 -24.45
CA ALA A 279 20.62 16.94 -25.12
C ALA A 279 20.34 18.16 -24.24
N ILE A 280 20.39 18.02 -22.90
CA ILE A 280 20.29 19.16 -21.98
C ILE A 280 21.52 20.07 -22.13
N SER A 281 22.71 19.48 -22.16
CA SER A 281 24.00 20.19 -22.24
C SER A 281 24.26 20.83 -23.60
N GLU A 282 23.60 20.33 -24.64
CA GLU A 282 23.67 20.85 -26.01
C GLU A 282 22.50 21.78 -26.35
N SER A 283 21.55 21.96 -25.42
CA SER A 283 20.35 22.76 -25.69
C SER A 283 20.63 24.25 -25.73
N THR A 284 20.00 24.95 -26.68
CA THR A 284 20.09 26.41 -26.81
C THR A 284 18.99 27.16 -26.04
N HIS A 285 17.95 26.45 -25.61
CA HIS A 285 16.78 27.06 -24.98
C HIS A 285 16.29 26.26 -23.77
N ILE A 286 15.94 26.96 -22.70
CA ILE A 286 15.04 26.50 -21.64
C ILE A 286 13.63 26.42 -22.23
N ARG A 287 12.88 25.37 -21.88
CA ARG A 287 11.53 25.12 -22.37
C ARG A 287 10.57 24.85 -21.21
N ILE A 288 9.45 25.58 -21.24
CA ILE A 288 8.44 25.55 -20.18
C ILE A 288 7.06 25.44 -20.82
N LEU A 289 6.29 24.46 -20.37
CA LEU A 289 4.87 24.36 -20.68
C LEU A 289 4.07 25.11 -19.62
N VAL A 290 3.20 26.02 -20.07
CA VAL A 290 2.37 26.84 -19.21
C VAL A 290 0.91 26.81 -19.66
N PHE A 291 0.04 26.37 -18.75
CA PHE A 291 -1.40 26.28 -18.98
C PHE A 291 -2.16 27.12 -17.96
N SER A 292 -3.15 27.88 -18.43
CA SER A 292 -3.94 28.77 -17.58
C SER A 292 -5.32 29.00 -18.21
N PRO A 293 -6.41 29.02 -17.41
CA PRO A 293 -7.71 29.51 -17.88
C PRO A 293 -7.72 31.03 -18.09
N ASN A 294 -6.80 31.74 -17.42
CA ASN A 294 -6.70 33.20 -17.43
C ASN A 294 -5.56 33.66 -18.35
N THR A 295 -5.64 34.90 -18.82
CA THR A 295 -4.61 35.52 -19.66
C THR A 295 -3.27 35.56 -18.92
N ILE A 296 -2.25 35.00 -19.56
CA ILE A 296 -0.86 35.03 -19.09
C ILE A 296 -0.27 36.39 -19.46
N LEU A 297 0.25 37.13 -18.48
CA LEU A 297 0.85 38.45 -18.69
C LEU A 297 2.36 38.34 -18.93
N ALA A 298 3.04 37.47 -18.18
CA ALA A 298 4.46 37.21 -18.34
C ALA A 298 4.82 35.84 -17.77
N VAL A 299 5.79 35.18 -18.40
CA VAL A 299 6.49 34.01 -17.86
C VAL A 299 7.94 34.43 -17.66
N ARG A 300 8.47 34.20 -16.46
CA ARG A 300 9.83 34.57 -16.09
C ARG A 300 10.56 33.39 -15.48
N ILE A 301 11.87 33.37 -15.63
CA ILE A 301 12.74 32.40 -14.97
C ILE A 301 13.83 33.08 -14.17
N LYS A 302 14.35 32.35 -13.19
CA LYS A 302 15.56 32.68 -12.45
C LYS A 302 16.40 31.42 -12.31
N LEU A 303 17.67 31.50 -12.69
CA LEU A 303 18.64 30.41 -12.58
C LEU A 303 19.53 30.69 -11.36
N ASP A 304 19.56 29.75 -10.41
CA ASP A 304 20.24 29.87 -9.12
C ASP A 304 19.96 31.22 -8.42
N ASP A 305 21.02 31.94 -8.04
CA ASP A 305 20.97 33.28 -7.44
C ASP A 305 21.00 34.41 -8.47
N GLY A 306 20.73 34.11 -9.75
CA GLY A 306 20.68 35.05 -10.86
C GLY A 306 19.52 36.04 -10.79
N ILE A 307 19.28 36.75 -11.90
CA ILE A 307 18.16 37.70 -12.02
C ILE A 307 16.94 37.04 -12.66
N TRP A 308 15.78 37.67 -12.50
CA TRP A 308 14.57 37.26 -13.21
C TRP A 308 14.63 37.72 -14.67
N GLU A 309 14.50 36.78 -15.59
CA GLU A 309 14.52 37.00 -17.03
C GLU A 309 13.18 36.57 -17.65
N THR A 310 12.74 37.23 -18.73
CA THR A 310 11.42 37.00 -19.32
C THR A 310 11.50 36.00 -20.47
N CYS A 311 10.63 35.00 -20.46
CA CYS A 311 10.51 34.02 -21.54
C CYS A 311 9.63 34.55 -22.68
N VAL A 312 9.92 34.10 -23.90
CA VAL A 312 9.13 34.41 -25.10
C VAL A 312 8.25 33.22 -25.43
N GLN A 313 6.99 33.45 -25.78
CA GLN A 313 6.11 32.39 -26.26
C GLN A 313 6.57 31.91 -27.64
N SER A 314 6.68 30.59 -27.82
CA SER A 314 7.00 30.00 -29.13
C SER A 314 5.79 30.01 -30.08
N ASP A 315 6.01 29.60 -31.33
CA ASP A 315 4.92 29.38 -32.30
C ASP A 315 3.91 28.30 -31.85
N ARG A 316 4.29 27.42 -30.91
CA ARG A 316 3.39 26.45 -30.28
C ARG A 316 2.68 27.08 -29.09
N GLU A 317 1.35 26.93 -29.07
CA GLU A 317 0.50 27.30 -27.94
C GLU A 317 1.06 26.67 -26.64
N HIS A 318 1.04 27.42 -25.53
CA HIS A 318 1.50 27.00 -24.19
C HIS A 318 3.01 26.75 -24.01
N VAL A 319 3.85 26.86 -25.04
CA VAL A 319 5.31 26.66 -24.93
C VAL A 319 6.01 28.02 -24.82
N TYR A 320 6.80 28.19 -23.76
CA TYR A 320 7.62 29.37 -23.51
C TYR A 320 9.11 29.00 -23.52
N LEU A 321 9.90 29.89 -24.13
CA LEU A 321 11.31 29.68 -24.42
C LEU A 321 12.16 30.78 -23.78
N HIS A 322 13.36 30.41 -23.34
CA HIS A 322 14.39 31.37 -22.96
C HIS A 322 15.75 30.87 -23.44
N GLU A 323 16.49 31.72 -24.15
CA GLU A 323 17.84 31.38 -24.60
C GLU A 323 18.76 31.20 -23.39
N TRP A 324 19.61 30.18 -23.43
CA TRP A 324 20.58 29.96 -22.35
C TRP A 324 21.82 29.26 -22.88
N ASP A 325 22.86 29.26 -22.06
CA ASP A 325 24.13 28.58 -22.33
C ASP A 325 24.36 27.56 -21.20
N PRO A 326 24.05 26.27 -21.43
CA PRO A 326 24.21 25.22 -20.43
C PRO A 326 25.63 25.10 -19.89
N GLN A 327 26.64 25.46 -20.70
CA GLN A 327 28.06 25.32 -20.35
C GLN A 327 28.48 26.25 -19.21
N ARG A 328 27.66 27.26 -18.87
CA ARG A 328 27.87 28.13 -17.71
C ARG A 328 27.52 27.48 -16.38
N TYR A 329 26.73 26.41 -16.41
CA TYR A 329 26.28 25.68 -15.24
C TYR A 329 27.20 24.47 -15.07
N GLY A 330 28.14 24.61 -14.12
CA GLY A 330 29.20 23.65 -13.85
C GLY A 330 28.70 22.32 -13.28
N PRO A 331 29.60 21.51 -12.69
CA PRO A 331 29.21 20.24 -12.11
C PRO A 331 28.35 20.45 -10.85
N GLY A 332 27.29 19.66 -10.71
CA GLY A 332 26.43 19.67 -9.52
C GLY A 332 24.96 19.88 -9.82
N ILE A 333 24.22 20.21 -8.75
CA ILE A 333 22.78 20.48 -8.81
C ILE A 333 22.55 21.98 -8.79
N HIS A 334 21.92 22.46 -9.85
CA HIS A 334 21.47 23.84 -10.02
C HIS A 334 19.95 23.92 -9.85
N HIS A 335 19.41 25.13 -9.69
CA HIS A 335 17.97 25.34 -9.52
C HIS A 335 17.45 26.34 -10.55
N ILE A 336 16.36 25.97 -11.20
CA ILE A 336 15.56 26.89 -12.02
C ILE A 336 14.26 27.19 -11.28
N GLN A 337 13.95 28.47 -11.13
CA GLN A 337 12.65 28.95 -10.68
C GLN A 337 11.91 29.49 -11.89
N ALA A 338 10.66 29.08 -12.09
CA ALA A 338 9.79 29.65 -13.11
C ALA A 338 8.60 30.30 -12.42
N SER A 339 8.28 31.54 -12.82
CA SER A 339 7.19 32.32 -12.26
C SER A 339 6.29 32.87 -13.36
N ILE A 340 4.99 32.77 -13.15
CA ILE A 340 3.97 33.26 -14.09
C ILE A 340 3.17 34.35 -13.41
N SER A 341 3.14 35.52 -14.03
CA SER A 341 2.17 36.57 -13.71
C SER A 341 0.92 36.36 -14.56
N TYR A 342 -0.23 36.17 -13.91
CA TYR A 342 -1.51 35.91 -14.57
C TYR A 342 -2.58 36.77 -13.89
N GLU A 343 -3.35 37.55 -14.66
CA GLU A 343 -4.17 38.63 -14.10
C GLU A 343 -3.36 39.65 -13.28
N VAL A 344 -3.92 40.83 -13.03
CA VAL A 344 -3.19 41.87 -12.31
C VAL A 344 -3.00 41.46 -10.84
N GLY A 345 -1.74 41.31 -10.42
CA GLY A 345 -1.36 41.07 -9.03
C GLY A 345 -1.40 39.61 -8.55
N ARG A 346 -1.58 38.63 -9.45
CA ARG A 346 -1.42 37.21 -9.10
C ARG A 346 -0.21 36.61 -9.79
N GLU A 347 0.51 35.81 -9.02
CA GLU A 347 1.73 35.15 -9.46
C GLU A 347 1.79 33.74 -8.88
N LYS A 348 2.28 32.79 -9.67
CA LYS A 348 2.55 31.43 -9.24
C LYS A 348 3.94 31.02 -9.70
N SER A 349 4.71 30.42 -8.80
CA SER A 349 6.08 29.99 -9.07
C SER A 349 6.29 28.52 -8.75
N VAL A 350 7.15 27.87 -9.53
CA VAL A 350 7.69 26.52 -9.25
C VAL A 350 9.21 26.58 -9.21
N THR A 351 9.84 25.68 -8.46
CA THR A 351 11.30 25.51 -8.44
C THR A 351 11.64 24.07 -8.78
N GLN A 352 12.60 23.87 -9.67
CA GLN A 352 13.05 22.57 -10.13
C GLN A 352 14.59 22.48 -10.06
N PRO A 353 15.15 21.48 -9.37
CA PRO A 353 16.56 21.19 -9.47
C PRO A 353 16.89 20.55 -10.82
N PHE A 354 18.00 20.94 -11.43
CA PHE A 354 18.50 20.39 -12.68
C PHE A 354 20.02 20.14 -12.60
N SER A 355 20.53 19.34 -13.54
CA SER A 355 21.96 19.09 -13.71
C SER A 355 22.26 18.98 -15.20
N VAL A 356 23.37 19.61 -15.60
CA VAL A 356 23.91 19.58 -16.97
C VAL A 356 24.98 18.49 -17.12
N ASP A 357 25.69 18.18 -16.05
CA ASP A 357 26.81 17.23 -16.00
C ASP A 357 26.41 15.78 -15.65
N GLY A 358 25.13 15.53 -15.35
CA GLY A 358 24.64 14.23 -14.89
C GLY A 358 24.82 13.98 -13.38
N SER A 359 25.04 15.02 -12.59
CA SER A 359 24.96 14.96 -11.14
C SER A 359 23.58 14.46 -10.66
N ARG A 360 23.59 13.45 -9.79
CA ARG A 360 22.38 12.70 -9.40
C ARG A 360 21.83 13.08 -8.03
N MET A 361 20.52 13.23 -7.96
CA MET A 361 19.78 13.27 -6.69
C MET A 361 19.33 11.87 -6.27
N LYS A 362 18.93 11.71 -5.00
CA LYS A 362 18.42 10.44 -4.46
C LYS A 362 16.95 10.58 -4.07
N PHE A 363 16.14 9.60 -4.47
CA PHE A 363 14.76 9.49 -3.99
C PHE A 363 14.73 9.23 -2.49
N GLY A 364 13.65 9.69 -1.83
CA GLY A 364 13.39 9.44 -0.43
C GLY A 364 13.37 7.95 -0.09
N VAL A 365 13.78 7.59 1.13
CA VAL A 365 13.90 6.18 1.53
C VAL A 365 12.54 5.48 1.58
N VAL A 366 11.52 6.14 2.13
CA VAL A 366 10.18 5.56 2.30
C VAL A 366 9.49 5.21 0.96
N PRO A 367 9.37 6.12 -0.03
CA PRO A 367 8.75 5.76 -1.31
C PRO A 367 9.53 4.66 -2.04
N ARG A 368 10.87 4.67 -1.97
CA ARG A 368 11.70 3.58 -2.51
C ARG A 368 11.39 2.25 -1.84
N LEU A 369 11.28 2.19 -0.50
CA LEU A 369 10.93 0.95 0.19
C LEU A 369 9.55 0.44 -0.25
N LEU A 370 8.55 1.32 -0.33
CA LEU A 370 7.19 0.94 -0.71
C LEU A 370 7.09 0.45 -2.16
N LEU A 371 7.82 1.06 -3.09
CA LEU A 371 7.76 0.72 -4.52
C LEU A 371 8.74 -0.37 -4.96
N MET A 372 9.85 -0.57 -4.23
CA MET A 372 10.89 -1.52 -4.63
C MET A 372 10.85 -2.85 -3.87
N LEU A 373 10.29 -2.90 -2.65
CA LEU A 373 10.15 -4.17 -1.93
C LEU A 373 9.14 -5.09 -2.63
N ASN A 374 9.19 -6.39 -2.30
CA ASN A 374 8.10 -7.30 -2.64
C ASN A 374 7.11 -7.32 -1.47
N PHE A 375 5.94 -6.74 -1.67
CA PHE A 375 4.93 -6.57 -0.62
C PHE A 375 4.48 -7.92 -0.05
N SER A 376 4.19 -8.90 -0.90
CA SER A 376 3.73 -10.22 -0.47
C SER A 376 4.80 -10.97 0.34
N VAL A 377 6.05 -10.99 -0.12
CA VAL A 377 7.17 -11.61 0.62
C VAL A 377 7.38 -10.90 1.96
N SER A 378 7.28 -9.57 2.00
CA SER A 378 7.42 -8.81 3.25
C SER A 378 6.33 -9.19 4.26
N LEU A 379 5.06 -9.32 3.82
CA LEU A 379 3.97 -9.76 4.69
C LEU A 379 4.15 -11.22 5.16
N GLN A 380 4.63 -12.11 4.29
CA GLN A 380 4.94 -13.50 4.65
C GLN A 380 6.00 -13.56 5.75
N MET A 381 7.07 -12.77 5.63
CA MET A 381 8.14 -12.70 6.63
C MET A 381 7.63 -12.14 7.96
N LEU A 382 6.81 -11.07 7.93
CA LEU A 382 6.19 -10.50 9.13
C LEU A 382 5.29 -11.52 9.84
N PHE A 383 4.45 -12.23 9.09
CA PHE A 383 3.61 -13.30 9.64
C PHE A 383 4.45 -14.44 10.24
N GLY A 384 5.47 -14.91 9.51
CA GLY A 384 6.36 -15.97 9.97
C GLY A 384 7.04 -15.60 11.28
N PHE A 385 7.57 -14.37 11.36
CA PHE A 385 8.16 -13.82 12.59
C PHE A 385 7.15 -13.74 13.74
N ALA A 386 5.94 -13.22 13.49
CA ALA A 386 4.90 -13.14 14.52
C ALA A 386 4.46 -14.53 15.03
N THR A 387 4.41 -15.53 14.15
CA THR A 387 4.10 -16.92 14.50
C THR A 387 5.21 -17.51 15.37
N VAL A 388 6.47 -17.33 14.96
CA VAL A 388 7.64 -17.76 15.75
C VAL A 388 7.64 -17.13 17.13
N LEU A 389 7.43 -15.81 17.23
CA LEU A 389 7.36 -15.11 18.52
C LEU A 389 6.19 -15.55 19.39
N SER A 390 5.07 -15.98 18.79
CA SER A 390 3.89 -16.45 19.53
C SER A 390 4.05 -17.88 20.06
N VAL A 391 4.88 -18.70 19.41
CA VAL A 391 5.01 -20.14 19.70
C VAL A 391 6.32 -20.48 20.39
N LEU A 392 7.47 -20.14 19.78
CA LEU A 392 8.77 -20.65 20.24
C LEU A 392 9.13 -20.23 21.66
N PRO A 393 8.92 -18.98 22.12
CA PRO A 393 9.26 -18.60 23.49
C PRO A 393 8.49 -19.43 24.53
N LEU A 394 7.20 -19.70 24.31
CA LEU A 394 6.39 -20.48 25.25
C LEU A 394 6.80 -21.96 25.25
N CYS A 395 7.05 -22.53 24.07
CA CYS A 395 7.54 -23.90 23.94
C CYS A 395 8.93 -24.05 24.59
N PHE A 396 9.84 -23.09 24.36
CA PHE A 396 11.16 -23.08 24.97
C PHE A 396 11.06 -23.06 26.51
N LEU A 397 10.25 -22.16 27.07
CA LEU A 397 10.03 -22.11 28.53
C LEU A 397 9.37 -23.38 29.08
N ARG A 398 8.54 -24.08 28.29
CA ARG A 398 7.92 -25.34 28.71
C ARG A 398 8.91 -26.49 28.80
N PHE A 399 9.83 -26.59 27.84
CA PHE A 399 10.75 -27.71 27.71
C PHE A 399 12.16 -27.44 28.27
N MET A 400 12.43 -26.21 28.71
CA MET A 400 13.71 -25.86 29.33
C MET A 400 13.90 -26.60 30.67
N LYS A 401 15.10 -27.17 30.88
CA LYS A 401 15.46 -27.84 32.13
C LYS A 401 15.46 -26.86 33.30
N GLN A 402 14.84 -27.25 34.41
CA GLN A 402 14.69 -26.43 35.62
C GLN A 402 16.04 -25.92 36.18
N LYS A 403 17.13 -26.70 36.06
CA LYS A 403 18.49 -26.27 36.47
C LYS A 403 19.05 -25.11 35.61
N LEU A 404 18.71 -25.08 34.32
CA LEU A 404 19.14 -24.01 33.40
C LEU A 404 18.33 -22.74 33.63
N LEU A 405 17.09 -22.87 34.09
CA LEU A 405 16.30 -21.71 34.53
C LEU A 405 17.02 -21.04 35.70
N VAL A 406 17.35 -21.76 36.78
CA VAL A 406 17.98 -21.22 38.01
C VAL A 406 19.24 -20.37 37.71
N SER A 407 20.07 -20.76 36.75
CA SER A 407 21.26 -19.97 36.37
C SER A 407 20.92 -18.66 35.64
N VAL A 408 19.82 -18.60 34.89
CA VAL A 408 19.32 -17.38 34.23
C VAL A 408 18.64 -16.43 35.23
N LEU A 409 18.09 -16.95 36.34
CA LEU A 409 17.34 -16.20 37.35
C LEU A 409 18.18 -15.28 38.25
N ILE A 410 19.50 -15.47 38.28
CA ILE A 410 20.41 -14.75 39.18
C ILE A 410 20.64 -13.28 38.73
N ASN A 411 20.24 -12.90 37.51
CA ASN A 411 20.38 -11.53 36.98
C ASN A 411 19.02 -10.79 36.85
N GLY A 412 18.95 -9.54 37.37
CA GLY A 412 17.72 -8.79 37.67
C GLY A 412 16.78 -8.36 36.51
N LYS A 413 15.62 -7.78 36.87
CA LYS A 413 14.44 -7.26 36.10
C LYS A 413 13.87 -8.10 34.94
N VAL A 414 14.69 -8.65 34.05
CA VAL A 414 14.32 -9.66 33.03
C VAL A 414 13.59 -10.85 33.69
N ASN A 415 13.96 -11.12 34.94
CA ASN A 415 13.34 -12.09 35.83
C ASN A 415 11.80 -12.02 35.88
N SER A 416 11.19 -10.83 35.99
CA SER A 416 9.74 -10.76 36.25
C SER A 416 8.88 -11.18 35.06
N TRP A 417 9.32 -10.93 33.82
CA TRP A 417 8.53 -11.28 32.63
C TRP A 417 8.77 -12.71 32.19
N VAL A 418 10.01 -13.19 32.30
CA VAL A 418 10.32 -14.61 32.10
C VAL A 418 9.51 -15.46 33.09
N ARG A 419 9.37 -15.03 34.35
CA ARG A 419 8.50 -15.70 35.34
C ARG A 419 7.05 -15.79 34.90
N ARG A 420 6.49 -14.67 34.45
CA ARG A 420 5.08 -14.59 34.02
C ARG A 420 4.81 -15.56 32.88
N LEU A 421 5.66 -15.54 31.86
CA LEU A 421 5.56 -16.43 30.70
C LEU A 421 5.82 -17.88 31.08
N TRP A 422 6.74 -18.14 32.01
CA TRP A 422 7.01 -19.48 32.56
C TRP A 422 5.78 -20.08 33.24
N ILE A 423 5.12 -19.31 34.12
CA ILE A 423 3.90 -19.75 34.80
C ILE A 423 2.82 -20.10 33.78
N LEU A 424 2.62 -19.23 32.77
CA LEU A 424 1.67 -19.48 31.69
C LEU A 424 2.01 -20.77 30.92
N ALA A 425 3.27 -20.92 30.51
CA ALA A 425 3.73 -22.08 29.74
C ALA A 425 3.53 -23.39 30.50
N ASN A 426 3.70 -23.39 31.82
CA ASN A 426 3.58 -24.57 32.67
C ASN A 426 2.14 -24.87 33.16
N ILE A 427 1.13 -24.25 32.54
CA ILE A 427 -0.29 -24.52 32.81
C ILE A 427 -0.96 -25.02 31.52
N ASP A 428 -1.20 -26.34 31.43
CA ASP A 428 -1.67 -27.00 30.19
C ASP A 428 -2.96 -26.39 29.63
N LYS A 429 -3.93 -26.11 30.51
CA LYS A 429 -5.22 -25.52 30.12
C LYS A 429 -5.10 -24.15 29.45
N ILE A 430 -3.98 -23.46 29.62
CA ILE A 430 -3.73 -22.15 29.02
C ILE A 430 -2.72 -22.27 27.88
N PHE A 431 -1.62 -22.99 28.10
CA PHE A 431 -0.55 -23.17 27.13
C PHE A 431 -1.03 -23.79 25.81
N VAL A 432 -1.75 -24.92 25.87
CA VAL A 432 -2.18 -25.65 24.66
C VAL A 432 -3.02 -24.78 23.72
N PRO A 433 -4.14 -24.16 24.15
CA PRO A 433 -4.97 -23.37 23.24
C PRO A 433 -4.26 -22.08 22.77
N ILE A 434 -3.39 -21.48 23.59
CA ILE A 434 -2.60 -20.31 23.19
C ILE A 434 -1.59 -20.66 22.09
N VAL A 435 -0.90 -21.80 22.19
CA VAL A 435 0.09 -22.21 21.19
C VAL A 435 -0.56 -22.80 19.94
N LEU A 436 -1.68 -23.52 20.09
CA LEU A 436 -2.35 -24.18 18.98
C LEU A 436 -2.98 -23.17 18.01
N TYR A 437 -3.49 -22.04 18.49
CA TYR A 437 -4.16 -21.05 17.63
C TYR A 437 -3.26 -20.46 16.52
N PRO A 438 -2.05 -19.94 16.82
CA PRO A 438 -1.12 -19.48 15.77
C PRO A 438 -0.70 -20.59 14.79
N LEU A 439 -0.53 -21.83 15.28
CA LEU A 439 -0.20 -22.98 14.43
C LEU A 439 -1.36 -23.34 13.50
N TYR A 440 -2.60 -23.29 14.01
CA TYR A 440 -3.80 -23.46 13.20
C TYR A 440 -3.91 -22.38 12.12
N MET A 441 -3.62 -21.11 12.45
CA MET A 441 -3.60 -20.05 11.44
C MET A 441 -2.61 -20.32 10.31
N ALA A 442 -1.49 -20.99 10.59
CA ALA A 442 -0.48 -21.33 9.60
C ALA A 442 -0.85 -22.55 8.72
N ALA A 443 -1.83 -23.38 9.12
CA ALA A 443 -2.06 -24.71 8.51
C ALA A 443 -3.54 -25.07 8.25
N GLY A 444 -4.50 -24.40 8.88
CA GLY A 444 -5.92 -24.74 8.82
C GLY A 444 -6.73 -23.80 7.93
N PRO A 445 -7.97 -24.19 7.56
CA PRO A 445 -8.90 -23.30 6.87
C PRO A 445 -9.33 -22.17 7.81
N TRP A 446 -9.26 -20.94 7.31
CA TRP A 446 -9.60 -19.74 8.07
C TRP A 446 -11.08 -19.45 8.08
N ALA A 447 -11.72 -19.62 6.92
CA ALA A 447 -13.15 -19.43 6.73
C ALA A 447 -13.65 -20.17 5.49
N VAL A 448 -14.89 -20.63 5.53
CA VAL A 448 -15.66 -21.11 4.37
C VAL A 448 -16.89 -20.23 4.23
N GLY A 449 -17.15 -19.68 3.05
CA GLY A 449 -18.30 -18.82 2.83
C GLY A 449 -18.39 -18.28 1.41
N GLU A 450 -19.34 -17.37 1.19
CA GLU A 450 -19.60 -16.76 -0.13
C GLU A 450 -18.59 -15.63 -0.41
N LEU A 451 -17.45 -16.01 -0.98
CA LEU A 451 -16.32 -15.11 -1.23
C LEU A 451 -16.54 -14.20 -2.45
N ILE A 452 -17.41 -14.64 -3.35
CA ILE A 452 -17.97 -13.93 -4.50
C ILE A 452 -19.47 -14.29 -4.51
N ASP A 453 -20.37 -13.36 -4.79
CA ASP A 453 -21.82 -13.63 -4.81
C ASP A 453 -22.12 -14.78 -5.77
N GLY A 454 -22.82 -15.81 -5.28
CA GLY A 454 -23.11 -17.07 -5.97
C GLY A 454 -22.04 -18.15 -5.85
N TYR A 455 -20.88 -17.88 -5.23
CA TYR A 455 -19.75 -18.82 -5.19
C TYR A 455 -19.18 -18.98 -3.77
N ILE A 456 -19.34 -20.19 -3.23
CA ILE A 456 -18.71 -20.58 -1.96
C ILE A 456 -17.23 -20.89 -2.22
N GLY A 457 -16.37 -20.40 -1.34
CA GLY A 457 -14.94 -20.68 -1.34
C GLY A 457 -14.40 -20.92 0.06
N VAL A 458 -13.13 -21.29 0.11
CA VAL A 458 -12.38 -21.51 1.36
C VAL A 458 -11.12 -20.65 1.36
N ILE A 459 -10.87 -20.00 2.49
CA ILE A 459 -9.71 -19.14 2.71
C ILE A 459 -8.68 -19.92 3.53
N PHE A 460 -7.44 -19.95 3.05
CA PHE A 460 -6.26 -20.33 3.82
C PHE A 460 -5.28 -19.15 3.85
N ILE A 461 -4.25 -19.26 4.68
CA ILE A 461 -3.20 -18.25 4.68
C ILE A 461 -2.41 -18.23 3.36
N TRP A 462 -2.11 -19.40 2.80
CA TRP A 462 -1.31 -19.53 1.57
C TRP A 462 -2.12 -19.32 0.29
N GLY A 463 -3.45 -19.27 0.36
CA GLY A 463 -4.30 -18.96 -0.78
C GLY A 463 -5.78 -19.25 -0.57
N ILE A 464 -6.58 -18.89 -1.57
CA ILE A 464 -8.03 -18.93 -1.53
C ILE A 464 -8.52 -19.76 -2.71
N PHE A 465 -9.45 -20.68 -2.45
CA PHE A 465 -10.08 -21.50 -3.49
C PHE A 465 -11.53 -21.04 -3.65
N VAL A 466 -11.90 -20.59 -4.84
CA VAL A 466 -13.27 -20.15 -5.16
C VAL A 466 -13.52 -20.33 -6.66
N ASN A 467 -14.75 -20.70 -7.04
CA ASN A 467 -15.16 -20.83 -8.44
C ASN A 467 -14.17 -21.67 -9.29
N GLY A 468 -13.77 -22.83 -8.77
CA GLY A 468 -12.82 -23.74 -9.42
C GLY A 468 -11.40 -23.19 -9.60
N SER A 469 -11.08 -22.03 -9.03
CA SER A 469 -9.82 -21.32 -9.23
C SER A 469 -9.04 -21.18 -7.92
N TYR A 470 -7.72 -21.10 -8.03
CA TYR A 470 -6.82 -20.80 -6.93
C TYR A 470 -6.31 -19.37 -7.04
N VAL A 471 -6.52 -18.59 -5.97
CA VAL A 471 -5.97 -17.24 -5.80
C VAL A 471 -4.84 -17.31 -4.78
N PRO A 472 -3.57 -17.13 -5.20
CA PRO A 472 -2.42 -17.11 -4.30
C PRO A 472 -2.57 -16.18 -3.09
N GLY A 473 -2.14 -16.65 -1.92
CA GLY A 473 -2.16 -15.87 -0.68
C GLY A 473 -1.15 -14.74 -0.72
N SER A 474 -1.58 -13.57 -0.25
CA SER A 474 -0.76 -12.36 -0.21
C SER A 474 -1.17 -11.49 0.98
N PHE A 475 -2.25 -10.72 0.83
CA PHE A 475 -2.81 -9.87 1.88
C PHE A 475 -3.32 -10.69 3.07
N THR A 476 -3.62 -11.98 2.87
CA THR A 476 -3.89 -12.96 3.93
C THR A 476 -2.78 -12.96 4.98
N TYR A 477 -1.50 -12.94 4.59
CA TYR A 477 -0.38 -12.89 5.54
C TYR A 477 -0.39 -11.62 6.39
N GLY A 478 -0.69 -10.46 5.80
CA GLY A 478 -0.85 -9.20 6.54
C GLY A 478 -2.02 -9.25 7.52
N TYR A 479 -3.15 -9.82 7.09
CA TYR A 479 -4.33 -10.03 7.93
C TYR A 479 -4.03 -10.93 9.14
N ALA A 480 -3.24 -12.00 8.95
CA ALA A 480 -2.77 -12.84 10.05
C ALA A 480 -1.73 -12.18 10.93
N PHE A 481 -0.80 -11.42 10.35
CA PHE A 481 0.18 -10.66 11.13
C PHE A 481 -0.52 -9.72 12.10
N VAL A 482 -1.51 -8.95 11.63
CA VAL A 482 -2.34 -8.08 12.48
C VAL A 482 -3.06 -8.89 13.56
N GLN A 483 -3.61 -10.06 13.20
CA GLN A 483 -4.28 -10.94 14.15
C GLN A 483 -3.34 -11.40 15.28
N LEU A 484 -2.13 -11.85 14.94
CA LEU A 484 -1.16 -12.32 15.92
C LEU A 484 -0.56 -11.18 16.74
N PHE A 485 -0.21 -10.07 16.10
CA PHE A 485 0.47 -8.96 16.75
C PHE A 485 -0.45 -8.15 17.66
N LEU A 486 -1.65 -7.78 17.19
CA LEU A 486 -2.58 -6.92 17.96
C LEU A 486 -3.49 -7.68 18.91
N PHE A 487 -3.69 -8.99 18.71
CA PHE A 487 -4.61 -9.76 19.56
C PHE A 487 -3.90 -10.90 20.31
N GLN A 488 -3.19 -11.77 19.60
CA GLN A 488 -2.54 -12.92 20.25
C GLN A 488 -1.43 -12.48 21.23
N GLY A 489 -0.54 -11.60 20.80
CA GLY A 489 0.55 -11.08 21.65
C GLY A 489 0.03 -10.46 22.95
N PRO A 490 -0.87 -9.46 22.88
CA PRO A 490 -1.49 -8.86 24.05
C PRO A 490 -2.29 -9.85 24.91
N LEU A 491 -2.92 -10.87 24.31
CA LEU A 491 -3.61 -11.92 25.06
C LEU A 491 -2.63 -12.75 25.89
N VAL A 492 -1.49 -13.15 25.32
CA VAL A 492 -0.42 -13.86 26.03
C VAL A 492 0.12 -13.02 27.18
N VAL A 493 0.44 -11.75 26.90
CA VAL A 493 0.98 -10.81 27.91
C VAL A 493 -0.02 -10.60 29.06
N SER A 494 -1.29 -10.37 28.74
CA SER A 494 -2.35 -10.14 29.72
C SER A 494 -2.62 -11.38 30.59
N THR A 495 -2.62 -12.56 29.97
CA THR A 495 -2.80 -13.84 30.66
C THR A 495 -1.65 -14.13 31.61
N ALA A 496 -0.41 -13.97 31.14
CA ALA A 496 0.79 -14.17 31.94
C ALA A 496 0.84 -13.20 33.14
N TYR A 497 0.51 -11.93 32.90
CA TYR A 497 0.40 -10.92 33.95
C TYR A 497 -0.69 -11.25 34.99
N ALA A 498 -1.88 -11.67 34.53
CA ALA A 498 -3.00 -11.96 35.42
C ALA A 498 -2.74 -13.16 36.34
N LEU A 499 -2.11 -14.22 35.84
CA LEU A 499 -1.69 -15.38 36.63
C LEU A 499 -0.69 -14.99 37.72
N ASP A 500 0.35 -14.25 37.34
CA ASP A 500 1.39 -13.80 38.27
C ASP A 500 0.84 -12.85 39.35
N LYS A 501 -0.05 -11.92 38.97
CA LYS A 501 -0.68 -11.03 39.95
C LYS A 501 -1.55 -11.77 40.96
N ARG A 502 -2.23 -12.85 40.56
CA ARG A 502 -2.97 -13.69 41.52
C ARG A 502 -2.05 -14.40 42.49
N LEU A 503 -0.88 -14.86 42.03
CA LEU A 503 0.14 -15.43 42.91
C LEU A 503 0.64 -14.40 43.93
N GLN A 504 0.95 -13.17 43.50
CA GLN A 504 1.44 -12.10 44.38
C GLN A 504 0.38 -11.63 45.40
N LEU A 505 -0.86 -11.40 44.96
CA LEU A 505 -1.94 -10.92 45.84
C LEU A 505 -2.31 -11.96 46.92
N SER A 506 -2.11 -13.25 46.64
CA SER A 506 -2.28 -14.31 47.64
C SER A 506 -1.23 -14.26 48.76
N ASN A 507 -0.05 -13.69 48.51
CA ASN A 507 1.04 -13.65 49.49
C ASN A 507 1.00 -12.38 50.36
N ASN A 508 0.38 -11.31 49.87
CA ASN A 508 0.22 -10.05 50.60
C ASN A 508 -1.15 -10.00 51.31
N GLY A 509 -1.29 -10.77 52.39
CA GLY A 509 -2.53 -10.97 53.16
C GLY A 509 -3.07 -9.76 53.96
N GLY A 510 -2.85 -8.51 53.54
CA GLY A 510 -3.18 -7.32 54.35
C GLY A 510 -3.63 -6.06 53.59
N LEU A 511 -4.09 -6.16 52.34
CA LEU A 511 -4.47 -4.98 51.54
C LEU A 511 -5.92 -4.52 51.77
N ILE A 512 -6.11 -3.19 51.90
CA ILE A 512 -7.42 -2.51 51.99
C ILE A 512 -8.32 -2.89 50.80
N ASN A 513 -9.58 -3.22 51.10
CA ASN A 513 -10.57 -3.81 50.18
C ASN A 513 -10.73 -3.03 48.84
N SER A 514 -10.67 -1.70 48.89
CA SER A 514 -10.77 -0.84 47.69
C SER A 514 -9.58 -0.95 46.74
N MET A 515 -8.35 -1.10 47.27
CA MET A 515 -7.15 -1.25 46.43
C MET A 515 -7.10 -2.62 45.74
N VAL A 516 -7.64 -3.66 46.38
CA VAL A 516 -7.78 -5.01 45.79
C VAL A 516 -8.80 -5.01 44.66
N LYS A 517 -9.94 -4.32 44.83
CA LYS A 517 -10.95 -4.15 43.78
C LYS A 517 -10.37 -3.40 42.57
N LEU A 518 -9.65 -2.30 42.79
CA LEU A 518 -9.02 -1.53 41.72
C LEU A 518 -7.95 -2.34 40.96
N LYS A 519 -7.08 -3.06 41.67
CA LYS A 519 -6.08 -3.95 41.05
C LYS A 519 -6.72 -5.09 40.25
N THR A 520 -7.86 -5.60 40.72
CA THR A 520 -8.62 -6.63 40.01
C THR A 520 -9.27 -6.08 38.74
N PHE A 521 -9.80 -4.85 38.78
CA PHE A 521 -10.35 -4.16 37.62
C PHE A 521 -9.30 -3.98 36.52
N PHE A 522 -8.15 -3.37 36.84
CA PHE A 522 -7.07 -3.17 35.86
C PHE A 522 -6.48 -4.46 35.30
N ARG A 523 -6.54 -5.57 36.04
CA ARG A 523 -6.14 -6.89 35.54
C ARG A 523 -7.09 -7.43 34.47
N ASN A 524 -8.38 -7.14 34.58
CA ASN A 524 -9.41 -7.65 33.67
C ASN A 524 -9.63 -6.75 32.45
N LEU A 525 -9.35 -5.44 32.56
CA LEU A 525 -9.55 -4.46 31.50
C LEU A 525 -8.92 -4.86 30.15
N PRO A 526 -7.67 -5.37 30.07
CA PRO A 526 -7.09 -5.79 28.79
C PRO A 526 -7.88 -6.89 28.08
N PHE A 527 -8.45 -7.85 28.81
CA PHE A 527 -9.27 -8.91 28.21
C PHE A 527 -10.58 -8.37 27.63
N LEU A 528 -11.20 -7.38 28.28
CA LEU A 528 -12.39 -6.71 27.76
C LEU A 528 -12.07 -5.96 26.47
N ILE A 529 -10.98 -5.17 26.46
CA ILE A 529 -10.53 -4.44 25.27
C ILE A 529 -10.28 -5.42 24.11
N LEU A 530 -9.56 -6.52 24.37
CA LEU A 530 -9.29 -7.54 23.36
C LEU A 530 -10.57 -8.20 22.84
N PHE A 531 -11.49 -8.55 23.73
CA PHE A 531 -12.76 -9.18 23.36
C PHE A 531 -13.60 -8.27 22.46
N PHE A 532 -13.84 -7.02 22.86
CA PHE A 532 -14.63 -6.08 22.07
C PHE A 532 -13.95 -5.71 20.75
N SER A 533 -12.62 -5.58 20.73
CA SER A 533 -11.88 -5.31 19.49
C SER A 533 -11.98 -6.48 18.51
N GLN A 534 -11.86 -7.73 18.99
CA GLN A 534 -12.05 -8.92 18.14
C GLN A 534 -13.50 -9.08 17.69
N MET A 535 -14.47 -8.69 18.52
CA MET A 535 -15.88 -8.69 18.15
C MET A 535 -16.15 -7.70 17.02
N GLY A 536 -15.51 -6.53 17.07
CA GLY A 536 -15.48 -5.58 15.94
C GLY A 536 -14.88 -6.20 14.67
N MET A 537 -13.73 -6.87 14.78
CA MET A 537 -13.13 -7.56 13.62
C MET A 537 -14.02 -8.68 13.06
N ALA A 538 -14.69 -9.44 13.93
CA ALA A 538 -15.64 -10.47 13.52
C ALA A 538 -16.86 -9.85 12.82
N TYR A 539 -17.37 -8.73 13.32
CA TYR A 539 -18.46 -7.97 12.71
C TYR A 539 -18.07 -7.43 11.32
N THR A 540 -16.89 -6.83 11.18
CA THR A 540 -16.41 -6.38 9.85
C THR A 540 -16.24 -7.54 8.87
N PHE A 541 -15.76 -8.70 9.33
CA PHE A 541 -15.65 -9.90 8.50
C PHE A 541 -17.03 -10.43 8.07
N TRP A 542 -18.02 -10.35 8.96
CA TRP A 542 -19.41 -10.68 8.65
C TRP A 542 -20.03 -9.71 7.64
N LEU A 543 -19.76 -8.41 7.72
CA LEU A 543 -20.20 -7.45 6.71
C LEU A 543 -19.60 -7.77 5.32
N ALA A 544 -18.37 -8.27 5.28
CA ALA A 544 -17.69 -8.61 4.03
C ALA A 544 -18.16 -9.93 3.41
N TYR A 545 -18.33 -10.99 4.20
CA TYR A 545 -18.52 -12.36 3.71
C TYR A 545 -19.76 -13.08 4.26
N GLY A 546 -20.56 -12.42 5.08
CA GLY A 546 -21.83 -12.92 5.59
C GLY A 546 -21.73 -13.96 6.70
N THR A 547 -22.88 -14.54 7.04
CA THR A 547 -23.06 -15.42 8.20
C THR A 547 -22.32 -16.74 8.07
N ILE A 548 -22.30 -17.35 6.87
CA ILE A 548 -21.62 -18.64 6.64
C ILE A 548 -20.12 -18.49 6.94
N ALA A 549 -19.49 -17.44 6.39
CA ALA A 549 -18.08 -17.15 6.60
C ALA A 549 -17.74 -16.87 8.07
N LEU A 550 -18.62 -16.20 8.81
CA LEU A 550 -18.42 -15.96 10.24
C LEU A 550 -18.50 -17.27 11.03
N VAL A 551 -19.57 -18.04 10.86
CA VAL A 551 -19.83 -19.29 11.63
C VAL A 551 -18.79 -20.35 11.32
N LEU A 552 -18.44 -20.53 10.05
CA LEU A 552 -17.39 -21.44 9.58
C LEU A 552 -16.03 -20.72 9.49
N GLY A 553 -15.83 -19.66 10.28
CA GLY A 553 -14.64 -18.81 10.29
C GLY A 553 -13.83 -18.89 11.58
N PRO A 554 -13.09 -19.99 11.83
CA PRO A 554 -12.20 -20.11 12.99
C PRO A 554 -11.31 -18.90 13.24
N ILE A 555 -10.84 -18.22 12.19
CA ILE A 555 -9.95 -17.07 12.34
C ILE A 555 -10.59 -15.91 13.11
N ARG A 556 -11.92 -15.73 13.06
CA ARG A 556 -12.63 -14.64 13.76
C ARG A 556 -13.40 -15.09 14.98
N LEU A 557 -14.02 -16.27 14.97
CA LEU A 557 -14.79 -16.74 16.12
C LEU A 557 -13.91 -17.34 17.23
N TRP A 558 -12.90 -18.15 16.90
CA TRP A 558 -12.10 -18.82 17.93
C TRP A 558 -11.33 -17.87 18.84
N PRO A 559 -10.77 -16.74 18.36
CA PRO A 559 -10.13 -15.75 19.22
C PRO A 559 -11.04 -15.20 20.33
N LEU A 560 -12.33 -15.01 20.07
CA LEU A 560 -13.29 -14.55 21.07
C LEU A 560 -13.41 -15.57 22.20
N PHE A 561 -13.58 -16.84 21.84
CA PHE A 561 -13.61 -17.95 22.80
C PHE A 561 -12.28 -18.10 23.53
N LEU A 562 -11.15 -17.99 22.82
CA LEU A 562 -9.81 -18.07 23.39
C LEU A 562 -9.57 -16.95 24.41
N THR A 563 -10.04 -15.74 24.13
CA THR A 563 -9.93 -14.58 25.02
C THR A 563 -10.75 -14.80 26.30
N LEU A 564 -12.01 -15.26 26.17
CA LEU A 564 -12.86 -15.61 27.30
C LEU A 564 -12.28 -16.78 28.12
N TRP A 565 -11.76 -17.79 27.44
CA TRP A 565 -11.14 -18.97 28.04
C TRP A 565 -9.91 -18.58 28.87
N ALA A 566 -9.01 -17.78 28.29
CA ALA A 566 -7.81 -17.29 28.95
C ALA A 566 -8.16 -16.41 30.16
N TRP A 567 -9.13 -15.50 30.01
CA TRP A 567 -9.62 -14.67 31.11
C TRP A 567 -10.22 -15.50 32.25
N TYR A 568 -11.09 -16.46 31.92
CA TYR A 568 -11.74 -17.35 32.88
C TYR A 568 -10.70 -18.15 33.67
N HIS A 569 -9.77 -18.79 32.98
CA HIS A 569 -8.74 -19.60 33.61
C HIS A 569 -7.74 -18.75 34.40
N ALA A 570 -7.29 -17.60 33.89
CA ALA A 570 -6.44 -16.69 34.65
C ALA A 570 -7.14 -16.24 35.95
N SER A 571 -8.44 -15.96 35.89
CA SER A 571 -9.21 -15.43 37.02
C SER A 571 -9.61 -16.48 38.06
N ARG A 572 -9.94 -17.71 37.64
CA ARG A 572 -10.56 -18.75 38.49
C ARG A 572 -9.66 -19.93 38.82
N MET A 573 -8.50 -20.08 38.18
CA MET A 573 -7.63 -21.23 38.42
C MET A 573 -7.24 -21.39 39.90
N PRO A 574 -7.23 -22.61 40.47
CA PRO A 574 -6.81 -22.81 41.85
C PRO A 574 -5.39 -22.30 42.08
N LEU A 575 -5.18 -21.52 43.15
CA LEU A 575 -3.86 -20.95 43.49
C LEU A 575 -2.79 -22.04 43.66
N ARG A 576 -3.16 -23.23 44.15
CA ARG A 576 -2.27 -24.39 44.23
C ARG A 576 -1.65 -24.75 42.88
N LYS A 577 -2.43 -24.72 41.79
CA LYS A 577 -1.92 -25.04 40.44
C LYS A 577 -0.96 -23.96 39.92
N ILE A 578 -1.29 -22.70 40.17
CA ILE A 578 -0.41 -21.56 39.82
C ILE A 578 0.90 -21.64 40.62
N ARG A 579 0.84 -21.97 41.92
CA ARG A 579 2.02 -22.18 42.77
C ARG A 579 2.90 -23.32 42.26
N ILE A 580 2.32 -24.47 41.90
CA ILE A 580 3.07 -25.60 41.32
C ILE A 580 3.84 -25.17 40.07
N ALA A 581 3.19 -24.45 39.16
CA ALA A 581 3.85 -23.91 37.96
C ALA A 581 4.95 -22.88 38.28
N ALA A 582 4.86 -22.22 39.43
CA ALA A 582 5.80 -21.19 39.88
C ALA A 582 6.91 -21.71 40.82
N VAL A 583 6.91 -22.99 41.24
CA VAL A 583 7.87 -23.55 42.22
C VAL A 583 9.33 -23.17 41.95
N PRO A 584 9.87 -23.29 40.71
CA PRO A 584 11.26 -22.95 40.43
C PRO A 584 11.63 -21.49 40.77
N TRP A 585 10.65 -20.60 40.83
CA TRP A 585 10.82 -19.18 41.11
C TRP A 585 10.61 -18.82 42.58
N ILE A 586 9.90 -19.66 43.32
CA ILE A 586 9.70 -19.50 44.76
C ILE A 586 10.99 -19.96 45.47
N GLU A 587 11.52 -21.12 45.10
CA GLU A 587 12.75 -21.70 45.67
C GLU A 587 14.00 -20.83 45.43
N VAL A 588 14.05 -20.09 44.33
CA VAL A 588 15.17 -19.16 44.02
C VAL A 588 15.13 -17.88 44.87
N ASN A 589 13.94 -17.36 45.19
CA ASN A 589 13.82 -16.22 46.10
C ASN A 589 14.18 -16.62 47.54
N ASP A 590 13.83 -17.83 47.96
CA ASP A 590 14.15 -18.33 49.31
C ASP A 590 15.65 -18.62 49.46
N SER A 591 16.30 -19.13 48.41
CA SER A 591 17.77 -19.38 48.40
C SER A 591 18.61 -18.11 48.25
N THR A 592 18.11 -17.04 47.60
CA THR A 592 18.81 -15.74 47.56
C THR A 592 18.60 -14.91 48.84
N GLY A 593 17.50 -15.14 49.57
CA GLY A 593 17.25 -14.54 50.89
C GLY A 593 18.14 -15.10 52.01
N SER A 594 18.54 -16.38 51.93
CA SER A 594 19.39 -17.01 52.95
C SER A 594 20.87 -16.56 52.89
N TYR A 595 21.39 -16.14 51.73
CA TYR A 595 22.77 -15.67 51.61
C TYR A 595 23.02 -14.27 52.22
N ASN A 596 21.98 -13.48 52.49
CA ASN A 596 22.12 -12.16 53.15
C ASN A 596 22.02 -12.21 54.68
N SER A 597 21.86 -13.39 55.30
CA SER A 597 21.66 -13.54 56.76
C SER A 597 22.79 -14.26 57.51
N ILE A 598 23.90 -14.62 56.85
CA ILE A 598 25.00 -15.37 57.47
C ILE A 598 26.30 -14.54 57.60
N GLY A 599 26.29 -13.25 57.26
CA GLY A 599 27.46 -12.37 57.32
C GLY A 599 27.60 -11.51 58.58
N ALA A 600 26.93 -11.82 59.69
CA ALA A 600 26.99 -11.01 60.90
C ALA A 600 26.84 -11.84 62.18
N PHE A 601 27.78 -12.75 62.46
CA PHE A 601 28.13 -13.17 63.83
C PHE A 601 29.43 -13.98 63.80
N SER A 602 30.57 -13.32 64.03
CA SER A 602 31.68 -13.82 64.84
C SER A 602 32.73 -12.70 64.99
N SER A 603 32.69 -12.07 66.16
CA SER A 603 33.85 -11.53 66.86
C SER A 603 34.72 -12.65 67.39
#